data_AF-A0A813H170-F1
#
_entry.id   AF-A0A813H170-F1
#
_cell.length_a   1.000
_cell.length_b   1.000
_cell.length_c   1.000
_cell.angle_alpha   90.00
_cell.angle_beta   90.00
_cell.angle_gamma   90.00
#
_symmetry.space_group_name_H-M   'P 1'
#
loop_
_entity.id
_entity.type
_entity.pdbx_description
1 polymer ?
#
loop_
_entity_poly.entity_id
_entity_poly.type
_entity_poly.pdbx_seq_one_letter_code
_entity_poly.pdbx_strand_id
1 'polypeptide(L)'
;MAMARATVMPAAVLILALFALLNSMSAFVGMQPALRATRSQVAMEVEWHGGLTRDVVEVFFTAPAQGERTRMVVTPTTTIDQILKDGRKALGFDQEWIPDSDFTLYNEDFPDTPLKGTIGECGLVDFGFEVHMYFTPK
;
A
#
# COMPACT_ATOMS: atom_id res chain seq x y z
N MET A 1 12.92 30.03 -68.74
CA MET A 1 11.93 29.82 -67.67
C MET A 1 12.46 28.78 -66.71
N ALA A 2 12.63 29.17 -65.45
CA ALA A 2 13.05 28.31 -64.35
C ALA A 2 11.95 27.29 -64.01
N MET A 3 12.34 26.07 -63.67
CA MET A 3 11.52 25.12 -62.90
C MET A 3 12.49 24.28 -62.07
N ALA A 4 12.61 24.64 -60.79
CA ALA A 4 13.29 23.84 -59.78
C ALA A 4 12.62 22.47 -59.73
N ARG A 5 13.33 21.42 -60.15
CA ARG A 5 12.90 20.04 -59.92
C ARG A 5 13.21 19.71 -58.47
N ALA A 6 12.19 20.01 -57.66
CA ALA A 6 12.25 20.06 -56.22
C ALA A 6 12.61 18.70 -55.60
N THR A 7 13.54 18.77 -54.66
CA THR A 7 13.94 17.76 -53.68
C THR A 7 12.82 17.52 -52.65
N VAL A 8 11.60 17.18 -53.11
CA VAL A 8 10.43 17.01 -52.22
C VAL A 8 10.36 15.61 -51.62
N MET A 9 10.93 14.60 -52.28
CA MET A 9 10.91 13.20 -51.81
C MET A 9 11.57 12.97 -50.42
N PRO A 10 12.78 13.48 -50.12
CA PRO A 10 13.40 13.19 -48.82
C PRO A 10 12.67 13.87 -47.65
N ALA A 11 12.05 15.04 -47.88
CA ALA A 11 11.27 15.74 -46.86
C ALA A 11 9.95 15.03 -46.55
N ALA A 12 9.24 14.52 -47.56
CA ALA A 12 8.00 13.78 -47.37
C ALA A 12 8.22 12.46 -46.59
N VAL A 13 9.33 11.75 -46.87
CA VAL A 13 9.70 10.52 -46.15
C VAL A 13 10.06 10.81 -44.69
N LEU A 14 10.77 11.91 -44.42
CA LEU A 14 11.10 12.34 -43.05
C LEU A 14 9.85 12.71 -42.25
N ILE A 15 8.87 13.39 -42.87
CA ILE A 15 7.61 13.75 -42.21
C ILE A 15 6.78 12.50 -41.92
N LEU A 16 6.69 11.55 -42.85
CA LEU A 16 6.01 10.27 -42.62
C LEU A 16 6.67 9.44 -41.50
N ALA A 17 8.00 9.43 -41.45
CA ALA A 17 8.74 8.76 -40.39
C ALA A 17 8.49 9.41 -39.01
N LEU A 18 8.46 10.75 -38.95
CA LEU A 18 8.11 11.48 -37.71
C LEU A 18 6.67 11.18 -37.25
N PHE A 19 5.71 11.14 -38.16
CA PHE A 19 4.32 10.80 -37.84
C PHE A 19 4.17 9.34 -37.36
N ALA A 20 4.97 8.41 -37.87
CA ALA A 20 4.99 7.02 -37.40
C ALA A 20 5.65 6.88 -36.01
N LEU A 21 6.70 7.66 -35.72
CA LEU A 21 7.35 7.72 -34.41
C LEU A 21 6.45 8.35 -33.34
N LEU A 22 5.72 9.41 -33.67
CA LEU A 22 4.80 10.07 -32.73
C LEU A 22 3.57 9.20 -32.39
N ASN A 23 3.09 8.38 -33.32
CA ASN A 23 1.97 7.45 -33.08
C ASN A 23 2.39 6.15 -32.37
N SER A 24 3.68 5.83 -32.29
CA SER A 24 4.19 4.61 -31.64
C SER A 24 4.58 4.81 -30.16
N MET A 25 4.48 6.03 -29.62
CA MET A 25 4.70 6.32 -28.20
C MET A 25 3.47 6.05 -27.31
N SER A 26 2.83 4.88 -27.48
CA SER A 26 1.86 4.34 -26.51
C SER A 26 2.49 3.32 -25.53
N ALA A 27 3.81 3.19 -25.55
CA ALA A 27 4.53 2.19 -24.76
C ALA A 27 4.99 2.66 -23.36
N PHE A 28 4.63 3.86 -22.91
CA PHE A 28 5.09 4.34 -21.60
C PHE A 28 4.08 5.22 -20.83
N VAL A 29 2.78 4.93 -20.94
CA VAL A 29 1.74 4.87 -19.86
C VAL A 29 0.51 4.29 -20.57
N GLY A 30 0.17 3.04 -20.28
CA GLY A 30 -0.87 2.31 -21.00
C GLY A 30 -2.23 3.00 -20.98
N MET A 31 -2.71 3.43 -22.15
CA MET A 31 -4.13 3.63 -22.42
C MET A 31 -4.53 2.70 -23.55
N GLN A 32 -4.70 1.43 -23.20
CA GLN A 32 -5.53 0.54 -24.00
C GLN A 32 -6.96 1.09 -23.89
N PRO A 33 -7.67 1.43 -24.99
CA PRO A 33 -9.11 1.61 -24.90
C PRO A 33 -9.71 0.23 -24.65
N ALA A 34 -9.83 -0.12 -23.36
CA ALA A 34 -10.61 -1.26 -22.96
C ALA A 34 -12.02 -1.06 -23.51
N LEU A 35 -12.48 -2.02 -24.32
CA LEU A 35 -13.89 -2.22 -24.64
C LEU A 35 -14.65 -2.18 -23.31
N ARG A 36 -15.22 -1.02 -23.00
CA ARG A 36 -15.99 -0.77 -21.80
C ARG A 36 -17.34 -1.44 -22.01
N ALA A 37 -17.37 -2.77 -21.87
CA ALA A 37 -18.59 -3.49 -21.56
C ALA A 37 -18.95 -3.07 -20.13
N THR A 38 -19.64 -1.92 -20.00
CA THR A 38 -20.27 -1.46 -18.76
C THR A 38 -21.38 -2.43 -18.39
N ARG A 39 -21.03 -3.60 -17.88
CA ARG A 39 -21.86 -4.21 -16.84
C ARG A 39 -21.57 -3.41 -15.59
N SER A 40 -22.44 -2.44 -15.31
CA SER A 40 -22.59 -1.89 -13.97
C SER A 40 -22.82 -3.06 -13.03
N GLN A 41 -21.76 -3.48 -12.34
CA GLN A 41 -21.92 -4.31 -11.17
C GLN A 41 -22.18 -3.34 -10.04
N VAL A 42 -23.44 -3.30 -9.62
CA VAL A 42 -23.81 -2.66 -8.36
C VAL A 42 -23.09 -3.44 -7.28
N ALA A 43 -22.16 -2.80 -6.57
CA ALA A 43 -21.57 -3.38 -5.37
C ALA A 43 -22.73 -3.60 -4.39
N MET A 44 -23.01 -4.87 -4.05
CA MET A 44 -23.93 -5.14 -2.95
C MET A 44 -23.25 -4.69 -1.68
N GLU A 45 -23.87 -3.77 -0.97
CA GLU A 45 -23.50 -3.41 0.39
C GLU A 45 -23.65 -4.68 1.25
N VAL A 46 -22.52 -5.23 1.69
CA VAL A 46 -22.51 -6.34 2.63
C VAL A 46 -22.64 -5.72 4.02
N GLU A 47 -23.78 -5.94 4.66
CA GLU A 47 -24.00 -5.56 6.05
C GLU A 47 -22.98 -6.31 6.93
N TRP A 48 -22.07 -5.57 7.56
CA TRP A 48 -21.05 -6.17 8.42
C TRP A 48 -21.72 -6.70 9.69
N HIS A 49 -21.70 -8.01 9.86
CA HIS A 49 -22.11 -8.67 11.09
C HIS A 49 -20.90 -8.75 11.99
N GLY A 50 -20.82 -7.88 13.00
CA GLY A 50 -19.62 -7.76 13.83
C GLY A 50 -19.21 -9.08 14.49
N GLY A 51 -18.04 -9.60 14.10
CA GLY A 51 -17.48 -10.82 14.68
C GLY A 51 -16.55 -11.56 13.71
N LEU A 52 -15.47 -12.12 14.26
CA LEU A 52 -14.43 -12.86 13.54
C LEU A 52 -14.98 -13.88 12.54
N THR A 53 -14.83 -13.55 11.27
CA THR A 53 -15.01 -14.37 10.07
C THR A 53 -13.80 -15.28 9.82
N ARG A 54 -12.66 -15.00 10.46
CA ARG A 54 -11.40 -15.75 10.38
C ARG A 54 -10.77 -15.89 11.77
N ASP A 55 -10.09 -17.02 12.00
CA ASP A 55 -9.34 -17.27 13.25
C ASP A 55 -8.05 -16.43 13.37
N VAL A 56 -7.68 -15.73 12.30
CA VAL A 56 -6.47 -14.92 12.21
C VAL A 56 -6.80 -13.51 11.75
N VAL A 57 -6.01 -12.56 12.23
CA VAL A 57 -6.06 -11.14 11.91
C VAL A 57 -4.74 -10.76 11.23
N GLU A 58 -4.83 -10.00 10.16
CA GLU A 58 -3.65 -9.44 9.49
C GLU A 58 -3.34 -8.07 10.10
N VAL A 59 -2.11 -7.88 10.55
CA VAL A 59 -1.63 -6.63 11.14
C VAL A 59 -0.47 -6.12 10.29
N PHE A 60 -0.62 -4.93 9.73
CA PHE A 60 0.45 -4.15 9.16
C PHE A 60 1.13 -3.39 10.29
N PHE A 61 2.33 -3.81 10.66
CA PHE A 61 3.13 -3.14 11.66
C PHE A 61 4.03 -2.12 10.95
N THR A 62 3.77 -0.84 11.22
CA THR A 62 4.46 0.28 10.58
C THR A 62 5.30 1.03 11.61
N ALA A 63 6.53 1.37 11.22
CA ALA A 63 7.41 2.28 11.94
C ALA A 63 7.47 3.59 11.14
N PRO A 64 6.56 4.56 11.39
CA PRO A 64 6.37 5.69 10.48
C PRO A 64 7.61 6.59 10.38
N ALA A 65 8.36 6.73 11.48
CA ALA A 65 9.57 7.55 11.52
C ALA A 65 10.70 7.01 10.63
N GLN A 66 10.75 5.69 10.42
CA GLN A 66 11.74 5.01 9.59
C GLN A 66 11.23 4.73 8.17
N GLY A 67 9.92 4.90 7.93
CA GLY A 67 9.30 4.56 6.65
C GLY A 67 9.30 3.05 6.37
N GLU A 68 9.37 2.23 7.41
CA GLU A 68 9.40 0.77 7.30
C GLU A 68 8.07 0.15 7.72
N ARG A 69 7.74 -0.98 7.10
CA ARG A 69 6.51 -1.73 7.37
C ARG A 69 6.73 -3.22 7.19
N THR A 70 6.17 -4.00 8.10
CA THR A 70 6.09 -5.46 8.00
C THR A 70 4.64 -5.92 8.19
N ARG A 71 4.38 -7.16 7.81
CA ARG A 71 3.05 -7.75 7.83
C ARG A 71 3.06 -9.00 8.70
N MET A 72 2.16 -9.04 9.66
CA MET A 72 2.09 -10.09 10.68
C MET A 72 0.70 -10.72 10.63
N VAL A 73 0.65 -12.05 10.71
CA VAL A 73 -0.61 -12.78 10.87
C VAL A 73 -0.68 -13.25 12.31
N VAL A 74 -1.66 -12.73 13.04
CA VAL A 74 -1.80 -12.93 14.49
C VAL A 74 -3.17 -13.52 14.82
N THR A 75 -3.32 -13.96 16.06
CA THR A 75 -4.62 -14.41 16.58
C THR A 75 -5.25 -13.31 17.42
N PRO A 76 -6.57 -13.32 17.64
CA PRO A 76 -7.23 -12.37 18.55
C PRO A 76 -6.66 -12.38 19.97
N THR A 77 -6.09 -13.50 20.40
CA THR A 77 -5.44 -13.67 21.71
C THR A 77 -4.00 -13.16 21.78
N THR A 78 -3.40 -12.77 20.63
CA THR A 78 -2.05 -12.23 20.61
C THR A 78 -2.03 -10.88 21.31
N THR A 79 -1.07 -10.69 22.23
CA THR A 79 -0.93 -9.46 23.01
C THR A 79 -0.26 -8.35 22.20
N ILE A 80 -0.58 -7.11 22.50
CA ILE A 80 0.05 -5.93 21.90
C ILE A 80 1.56 -5.91 22.18
N ASP A 81 1.99 -6.32 23.37
CA ASP A 81 3.42 -6.42 23.72
C ASP A 81 4.17 -7.44 22.83
N GLN A 82 3.52 -8.58 22.53
CA GLN A 82 4.10 -9.58 21.65
C GLN A 82 4.21 -9.05 20.21
N ILE A 83 3.19 -8.33 19.74
CA ILE A 83 3.20 -7.69 18.42
C ILE A 83 4.30 -6.64 18.34
N LEU A 84 4.45 -5.82 19.37
CA LEU A 84 5.52 -4.83 19.45
C LEU A 84 6.89 -5.49 19.33
N LYS A 85 7.13 -6.53 20.14
CA LYS A 85 8.40 -7.25 20.16
C LYS A 85 8.71 -7.93 18.83
N ASP A 86 7.75 -8.65 18.26
CA ASP A 86 7.94 -9.37 17.00
C ASP A 86 8.05 -8.41 15.81
N GLY A 87 7.26 -7.33 15.81
CA GLY A 87 7.31 -6.27 14.80
C GLY A 87 8.64 -5.53 14.81
N ARG A 88 9.13 -5.13 15.99
CA ARG A 88 10.47 -4.56 16.17
C ARG A 88 11.55 -5.49 15.64
N LYS A 89 11.49 -6.78 16.01
CA LYS A 89 12.44 -7.78 15.53
C LYS A 89 12.39 -7.96 14.01
N ALA A 90 11.19 -7.98 13.43
CA ALA A 90 11.02 -8.13 11.98
C ALA A 90 11.58 -6.94 11.18
N LEU A 91 11.58 -5.74 11.77
CA LEU A 91 12.20 -4.54 11.20
C LEU A 91 13.67 -4.34 11.61
N GLY A 92 14.25 -5.22 12.42
CA GLY A 92 15.63 -5.09 12.88
C GLY A 92 15.84 -4.04 13.98
N PHE A 93 14.78 -3.65 14.69
CA PHE A 93 14.82 -2.75 15.85
C PHE A 93 14.88 -3.51 17.19
N ASP A 94 15.68 -4.58 17.29
CA ASP A 94 15.74 -5.48 18.46
C ASP A 94 17.01 -5.32 19.31
N GLN A 95 17.59 -4.13 19.32
CA GLN A 95 18.80 -3.86 20.10
C GLN A 95 18.52 -3.94 21.61
N GLU A 96 19.33 -4.73 22.34
CA GLU A 96 19.16 -4.97 23.78
C GLU A 96 19.15 -3.70 24.64
N TRP A 97 19.78 -2.62 24.18
CA TRP A 97 19.86 -1.35 24.90
C TRP A 97 18.61 -0.47 24.73
N ILE A 98 17.66 -0.82 23.86
CA ILE A 98 16.40 -0.09 23.69
C ILE A 98 15.24 -0.97 24.17
N PRO A 99 14.74 -0.77 25.40
CA PRO A 99 13.69 -1.62 25.95
C PRO A 99 12.36 -1.44 25.20
N ASP A 100 11.56 -2.51 25.13
CA ASP A 100 10.22 -2.46 24.52
C ASP A 100 9.30 -1.44 25.18
N SER A 101 9.52 -1.13 26.47
CA SER A 101 8.76 -0.13 27.22
C SER A 101 8.90 1.30 26.70
N ASP A 102 9.91 1.57 25.89
CA ASP A 102 10.14 2.88 25.25
C ASP A 102 9.38 3.02 23.94
N PHE A 103 8.59 2.02 23.55
CA PHE A 103 7.74 2.09 22.36
C PHE A 103 6.28 1.93 22.73
N THR A 104 5.42 2.62 21.99
CA THR A 104 3.98 2.54 22.13
C THR A 104 3.35 2.27 20.76
N LEU A 105 2.35 1.39 20.72
CA LEU A 105 1.57 1.08 19.53
C LEU A 105 0.24 1.82 19.53
N TYR A 106 -0.15 2.30 18.36
CA TYR A 106 -1.41 2.97 18.10
C TYR A 106 -2.07 2.36 16.88
N ASN A 107 -3.40 2.39 16.80
CA ASN A 107 -4.10 2.06 15.56
C ASN A 107 -4.07 3.30 14.63
N GLU A 108 -3.85 3.09 13.33
CA GLU A 108 -3.84 4.17 12.34
C GLU A 108 -5.14 5.00 12.33
N ASP A 109 -6.30 4.35 12.42
CA ASP A 109 -7.62 4.98 12.44
C ASP A 109 -7.90 5.73 13.75
N PHE A 110 -7.24 5.33 14.84
CA PHE A 110 -7.42 5.88 16.19
C PHE A 110 -6.06 6.22 16.85
N PRO A 111 -5.31 7.20 16.32
CA PRO A 111 -3.92 7.45 16.70
C PRO A 111 -3.75 8.06 18.10
N ASP A 112 -4.83 8.51 18.74
CA ASP A 112 -4.78 9.19 20.04
C ASP A 112 -4.80 8.21 21.23
N THR A 113 -5.10 6.93 21.01
CA THR A 113 -5.24 5.95 22.09
C THR A 113 -4.21 4.83 21.96
N PRO A 114 -3.29 4.69 22.94
CA PRO A 114 -2.37 3.57 22.98
C PRO A 114 -3.10 2.23 23.04
N LEU A 115 -2.71 1.29 22.19
CA LEU A 115 -3.19 -0.08 22.22
C LEU A 115 -2.66 -0.82 23.45
N LYS A 116 -3.50 -1.63 24.09
CA LYS A 116 -3.15 -2.42 25.29
C LYS A 116 -3.94 -3.73 25.31
N GLY A 117 -3.41 -4.73 26.02
CA GLY A 117 -4.06 -6.03 26.14
C GLY A 117 -3.87 -6.89 24.90
N THR A 118 -4.95 -7.44 24.37
CA THR A 118 -4.96 -8.29 23.16
C THR A 118 -5.58 -7.60 21.96
N ILE A 119 -5.28 -8.14 20.76
CA ILE A 119 -5.90 -7.70 19.49
C ILE A 119 -7.43 -7.72 19.56
N GLY A 120 -8.01 -8.78 20.13
CA GLY A 120 -9.45 -8.91 20.30
C GLY A 120 -10.05 -7.86 21.23
N GLU A 121 -9.39 -7.58 22.35
CA GLU A 121 -9.82 -6.52 23.30
C GLU A 121 -9.73 -5.12 22.68
N CYS A 122 -8.81 -4.91 21.74
CA CYS A 122 -8.69 -3.67 20.98
C CYS A 122 -9.72 -3.55 19.83
N GLY A 123 -10.61 -4.53 19.66
CA GLY A 123 -11.61 -4.54 18.57
C GLY A 123 -11.01 -4.71 17.17
N LEU A 124 -9.74 -5.13 17.08
CA LEU A 124 -9.03 -5.32 15.81
C LEU A 124 -9.34 -6.71 15.26
N VAL A 125 -10.60 -6.92 14.91
CA VAL A 125 -11.13 -8.20 14.42
C VAL A 125 -11.66 -8.07 12.98
N ASP A 126 -11.60 -9.15 12.21
CA ASP A 126 -12.08 -9.31 10.81
C ASP A 126 -11.27 -8.77 9.65
N PHE A 127 -10.54 -7.67 9.82
CA PHE A 127 -9.86 -7.02 8.70
C PHE A 127 -8.35 -6.95 8.88
N GLY A 128 -7.66 -6.54 7.81
CA GLY A 128 -6.28 -6.10 7.92
C GLY A 128 -6.25 -4.74 8.60
N PHE A 129 -5.52 -4.62 9.71
CA PHE A 129 -5.37 -3.35 10.43
C PHE A 129 -3.94 -2.85 10.35
N GLU A 130 -3.76 -1.55 10.34
CA GLU A 130 -2.43 -0.95 10.45
C GLU A 130 -2.21 -0.40 11.86
N VAL A 131 -1.07 -0.78 12.44
CA VAL A 131 -0.63 -0.31 13.76
C VAL A 131 0.69 0.43 13.61
N HIS A 132 0.79 1.58 14.26
CA HIS A 132 1.94 2.47 14.18
C HIS A 132 2.75 2.40 15.47
N MET A 133 4.04 2.12 15.34
CA MET A 133 5.01 2.17 16.41
C MET A 133 5.64 3.56 16.51
N TYR A 134 5.56 4.15 17.71
CA TYR A 134 6.29 5.37 18.05
C TYR A 134 7.24 5.12 19.21
N PHE A 135 8.44 5.71 19.09
CA PHE A 135 9.40 5.76 20.18
C PHE A 135 9.01 6.87 21.16
N THR A 136 8.66 6.47 22.38
CA THR A 136 8.20 7.29 23.50
C THR A 136 9.00 6.90 24.75
N PRO A 137 10.26 7.33 24.88
CA PRO A 137 11.11 6.99 26.01
C PRO A 137 10.52 7.55 27.31
N LYS A 138 10.63 6.79 28.40
CA LYS A 138 10.12 7.17 29.73
C LYS A 138 11.22 7.65 30.67
#